data_AF-A0A432HY65-F1
#
_entry.id   AF-A0A432HY65-F1
#
_cell.length_a   1.000
_cell.length_b   1.000
_cell.length_c   1.000
_cell.angle_alpha   90.00
_cell.angle_beta   90.00
_cell.angle_gamma   90.00
#
_symmetry.space_group_name_H-M   'P 1'
#
loop_
_entity.id
_entity.type
_entity.pdbx_description
1 polymer ?
#
loop_
_entity_poly.entity_id
_entity_poly.type
_entity_poly.pdbx_seq_one_letter_code
_entity_poly.pdbx_strand_id
1 'polypeptide(L)' 'MRPVDRLGRPLRDLRLSVIDRCNLRCRYCMPRETFGADFPYLPRSEILDFEEIDA' A
#
# COMPACT_ATOMS: atom_id res chain seq x y z
N MET A 1 -23.21 -12.41 -10.41
CA MET A 1 -22.42 -11.89 -11.54
C MET A 1 -21.10 -11.37 -10.97
N ARG A 2 -19.94 -11.70 -11.54
CA ARG A 2 -18.65 -11.17 -11.03
C ARG A 2 -18.51 -9.71 -11.49
N PRO A 3 -18.11 -8.78 -10.61
CA PRO A 3 -17.82 -7.41 -11.03
C PRO A 3 -16.78 -7.40 -12.15
N VAL A 4 -17.02 -6.59 -13.16
CA VAL A 4 -16.10 -6.35 -14.27
C VAL A 4 -15.80 -4.87 -14.37
N ASP A 5 -14.58 -4.53 -14.77
CA ASP A 5 -14.22 -3.14 -15.06
C ASP A 5 -14.76 -2.69 -16.44
N ARG A 6 -14.44 -1.45 -16.84
CA ARG A 6 -14.87 -0.89 -18.13
C ARG A 6 -14.31 -1.61 -19.36
N LEU A 7 -13.26 -2.41 -19.20
CA LEU A 7 -12.66 -3.22 -20.26
C LEU A 7 -13.15 -4.68 -20.20
N GLY A 8 -14.09 -5.00 -19.30
CA GLY A 8 -14.65 -6.34 -19.14
C GLY A 8 -13.77 -7.33 -18.37
N ARG A 9 -12.71 -6.86 -17.67
CA ARG A 9 -11.81 -7.75 -16.90
C ARG A 9 -12.45 -8.08 -15.55
N PRO A 10 -12.47 -9.35 -15.12
CA PRO A 10 -13.05 -9.73 -13.84
C PRO A 10 -12.13 -9.36 -12.66
N LEU A 11 -12.73 -9.02 -11.52
CA LEU A 11 -12.01 -8.95 -10.26
C LEU A 11 -11.50 -10.35 -9.86
N ARG A 12 -10.20 -10.48 -9.54
CA ARG A 12 -9.57 -11.77 -9.23
C ARG A 12 -8.61 -11.71 -8.06
N ASP A 13 -7.75 -10.70 -8.03
CA ASP A 13 -6.65 -10.60 -7.08
C ASP A 13 -6.78 -9.29 -6.28
N LEU A 14 -6.57 -9.38 -4.96
CA LEU A 14 -6.53 -8.24 -4.05
C LEU A 14 -5.11 -8.09 -3.50
N ARG A 15 -4.47 -6.94 -3.76
CA ARG A 15 -3.18 -6.59 -3.16
C ARG A 15 -3.41 -5.65 -1.99
N LEU A 16 -3.11 -6.13 -0.79
CA LEU A 16 -3.16 -5.33 0.43
C LEU A 16 -1.77 -4.76 0.73
N SER A 17 -1.67 -3.44 0.85
CA SER A 17 -0.46 -2.77 1.33
C SER A 17 -0.59 -2.53 2.82
N VAL A 18 0.16 -3.25 3.64
CA VAL A 18 -0.01 -3.25 5.10
C VAL A 18 0.76 -2.14 5.81
N ILE A 19 1.83 -1.62 5.19
CA ILE A 19 2.67 -0.55 5.73
C ILE A 19 3.24 0.29 4.59
N ASP A 20 3.64 1.52 4.90
CA ASP A 20 4.34 2.46 4.02
C ASP A 20 5.86 2.53 4.28
N ARG A 21 6.32 1.89 5.37
CA ARG A 21 7.72 1.86 5.79
C ARG A 21 8.46 0.69 5.14
N CYS A 22 9.71 0.93 4.73
CA CYS A 22 10.63 -0.10 4.25
C CYS A 22 12.00 0.05 4.92
N ASN A 23 12.68 -1.06 5.17
CA ASN A 23 14.06 -1.10 5.66
C ASN A 23 15.11 -0.91 4.55
N LEU A 24 14.68 -0.84 3.29
CA LEU A 24 15.53 -0.58 2.13
C LEU A 24 15.30 0.82 1.56
N ARG A 25 16.29 1.31 0.81
CA ARG A 25 16.23 2.54 0.03
C ARG A 25 16.62 2.28 -1.42
N CYS A 26 15.85 1.41 -2.07
CA CYS A 26 16.05 1.05 -3.46
C CYS A 26 15.92 2.31 -4.33
N ARG A 27 16.94 2.62 -5.14
CA ARG A 27 16.99 3.84 -5.97
C ARG A 27 15.77 4.05 -6.87
N TYR A 28 15.13 2.96 -7.32
CA TYR A 28 13.97 2.99 -8.21
C TYR A 28 12.61 3.00 -7.48
N CYS A 29 12.59 2.86 -6.15
CA CYS A 29 11.34 2.73 -5.38
C CYS A 29 11.29 3.73 -4.22
N MET A 30 12.26 3.69 -3.32
CA MET A 30 12.37 4.58 -2.16
C MET A 30 13.75 5.23 -2.12
N PRO A 31 14.04 6.20 -3.01
CA PRO A 31 15.30 6.93 -3.02
C PRO A 31 15.53 7.67 -1.70
N ARG A 32 16.78 7.69 -1.21
CA ARG A 32 17.12 8.22 0.12
C ARG A 32 16.93 9.73 0.21
N GLU A 33 17.05 10.42 -0.92
CA GLU A 33 16.87 11.86 -1.07
C GLU A 33 15.42 12.28 -0.79
N THR A 34 14.46 11.40 -1.08
CA THR A 34 13.03 11.62 -0.82
C THR A 34 12.58 10.97 0.49
N PHE A 35 12.95 9.70 0.72
CA PHE A 35 12.49 8.90 1.87
C PHE A 35 13.51 8.88 3.01
N GLY A 36 14.11 10.04 3.30
CA GLY A 36 15.13 10.22 4.32
C GLY A 36 14.61 10.07 5.75
N ALA A 37 15.40 10.54 6.72
CA ALA A 37 15.05 10.48 8.14
C ALA A 37 13.81 11.33 8.46
N ASP A 38 13.63 12.44 7.76
CA ASP A 38 12.56 13.40 8.01
C ASP A 38 11.29 13.13 7.18
N PHE A 39 11.24 11.99 6.47
CA PHE A 39 10.06 11.64 5.69
C PHE A 39 8.88 11.34 6.64
N PRO A 40 7.74 12.06 6.53
CA PRO A 40 6.61 11.88 7.41
C PRO A 40 5.77 10.68 6.96
N TYR A 41 6.17 9.48 7.41
CA TYR A 41 5.36 8.27 7.22
C TYR A 41 3.99 8.40 7.90
N LEU A 42 3.03 7.62 7.42
CA LEU A 42 1.67 7.58 7.98
C LEU A 42 1.72 7.29 9.49
N PRO A 43 0.94 8.05 10.29
CA PRO A 43 0.75 7.72 11.70
C PRO A 43 -0.01 6.40 11.82
N ARG A 44 0.20 5.68 12.93
CA ARG A 44 -0.38 4.34 13.12
C ARG A 44 -1.92 4.31 13.03
N SER A 45 -2.57 5.41 13.41
CA SER A 45 -4.02 5.59 13.35
C SER A 45 -4.58 5.73 11.93
N GLU A 46 -3.72 5.98 10.94
CA GLU A 46 -4.11 6.06 9.52
C GLU A 46 -3.80 4.76 8.76
N ILE A 47 -3.30 3.74 9.45
CA ILE A 47 -3.04 2.41 8.89
C ILE A 47 -4.14 1.48 9.38
N LEU A 48 -4.79 0.78 8.44
CA LEU A 48 -5.85 -0.18 8.72
C LEU A 48 -5.43 -1.17 9.80
N ASP A 49 -6.35 -1.49 10.71
CA ASP A 49 -6.20 -2.64 11.61
C ASP A 49 -6.58 -3.95 10.90
N PHE A 50 -6.44 -5.07 11.62
CA PHE A 50 -6.72 -6.37 11.01
C PHE A 50 -8.23 -6.61 10.88
N GLU A 51 -9.01 -6.05 11.79
CA GLU A 51 -10.46 -6.11 11.82
C GLU A 51 -11.07 -5.39 10.61
N GLU A 52 -10.50 -4.26 10.20
CA GLU A 52 -10.88 -3.54 8.98
C GLU A 52 -10.49 -4.29 7.69
N ILE A 53 -9.47 -5.14 7.73
CA ILE A 53 -8.99 -5.90 6.56
C ILE A 53 -9.79 -7.19 6.34
N ASP A 54 -10.25 -7.84 7.41
CA ASP A 54 -10.94 -9.14 7.35
C ASP A 54 -12.46 -9.03 7.10
N ALA A 55 -13.05 -7.85 7.37
CA ALA A 55 -14.49 -7.59 7.25
C ALA A 55 -15.02 -7.58 5.80
#